data_AF-A0A4Q3FCE5-F1
#
_entry.id   AF-A0A4Q3FCE5-F1
#
_cell.length_a   1.000
_cell.length_b   1.000
_cell.length_c   1.000
_cell.angle_alpha   90.00
_cell.angle_beta   90.00
_cell.angle_gamma   90.00
#
_symmetry.space_group_name_H-M   'P 1'
#
loop_
_entity.id
_entity.type
_entity.pdbx_description
1 polymer ?
#
loop_
_entity_poly.entity_id
_entity_poly.type
_entity_poly.pdbx_seq_one_letter_code
_entity_poly.pdbx_strand_id
1 'polypeptide(L)'
;YYSDEQVGVRQYYADPEKGNKQLAIFGTTGFKADHEGISIYKLTATTGYILVSDQGANRFQIFSREGTKRDSFAHRLLKVVPVAARQSDGSDVVASPLNQKFKHGLFVTMSDDKTFHYYRWEDIAGKELKLK
;
A
#
# COMPACT_ATOMS: atom_id res chain seq x y z
N TYR A 1 3.74 5.14 8.58
CA TYR A 1 3.59 3.68 8.69
C TYR A 1 4.98 3.10 8.70
N TYR A 2 5.16 2.00 9.42
CA TYR A 2 6.42 1.28 9.52
C TYR A 2 6.14 -0.17 9.23
N SER A 3 6.90 -0.75 8.30
CA SER A 3 6.82 -2.16 8.00
C SER A 3 7.73 -2.90 8.98
N ASP A 4 7.13 -3.69 9.87
CA ASP A 4 7.86 -4.54 10.81
C ASP A 4 7.84 -5.95 10.21
N GLU A 5 8.93 -6.31 9.54
CA GLU A 5 9.05 -7.55 8.78
C GLU A 5 8.61 -8.75 9.63
N GLN A 6 7.82 -9.65 9.02
CA GLN A 6 7.27 -10.86 9.65
C GLN A 6 6.24 -10.61 10.77
N VAL A 7 5.95 -9.36 11.12
CA VAL A 7 5.01 -9.00 12.18
C VAL A 7 3.77 -8.31 11.62
N GLY A 8 3.95 -7.27 10.81
CA GLY A 8 2.85 -6.48 10.25
C GLY A 8 3.22 -5.02 10.02
N VAL A 9 2.24 -4.23 9.61
CA VAL A 9 2.41 -2.79 9.44
C VAL A 9 1.97 -2.06 10.70
N ARG A 10 2.90 -1.34 11.32
CA ARG A 10 2.65 -0.49 12.48
C ARG A 10 2.34 0.93 12.07
N GLN A 11 1.48 1.59 12.85
CA GLN A 11 1.17 3.00 12.70
C GLN A 11 1.59 3.79 13.95
N TYR A 12 2.20 4.94 13.70
CA TYR A 12 2.60 5.94 14.70
C TYR A 12 2.23 7.33 14.18
N TYR A 13 2.25 8.32 15.06
CA TYR A 13 2.24 9.71 14.63
C TYR A 13 3.57 10.05 13.95
N ALA A 14 3.50 10.78 12.84
CA ALA A 14 4.71 11.32 12.19
C ALA A 14 5.22 12.61 12.89
N ASP A 15 4.38 13.21 13.72
CA ASP A 15 4.72 14.35 14.57
C ASP A 15 5.63 13.88 15.72
N PRO A 16 6.88 14.37 15.81
CA PRO A 16 7.85 13.90 16.80
C PRO A 16 7.40 14.18 18.24
N GLU A 17 6.62 15.24 18.47
CA GLU A 17 6.14 15.63 19.80
C GLU A 17 5.12 14.64 20.38
N LYS A 18 4.54 13.76 19.54
CA LYS A 18 3.55 12.76 19.97
C LYS A 18 4.17 11.45 20.46
N GLY A 19 5.50 11.35 20.48
CA GLY A 19 6.23 10.22 21.02
C GLY A 19 6.03 8.91 20.25
N ASN A 20 6.28 7.79 20.92
CA ASN A 20 6.39 6.45 20.32
C ASN A 20 5.16 5.56 20.54
N LYS A 21 4.01 6.11 20.95
CA LYS A 21 2.80 5.32 21.18
C LYS A 21 2.31 4.72 19.86
N GLN A 22 2.27 3.39 19.79
CA GLN A 22 1.67 2.69 18.65
C GLN A 22 0.17 2.97 18.59
N LEU A 23 -0.31 3.31 17.39
CA LEU A 23 -1.71 3.62 17.11
C LEU A 23 -2.47 2.42 16.57
N ALA A 24 -1.81 1.63 15.71
CA ALA A 24 -2.36 0.41 15.14
C ALA A 24 -1.26 -0.56 14.72
N ILE A 25 -1.67 -1.81 14.57
CA ILE A 25 -0.96 -2.85 13.85
C ILE A 25 -1.97 -3.57 12.96
N PHE A 26 -1.65 -3.76 11.69
CA PHE A 26 -2.51 -4.42 10.71
C PHE A 26 -1.67 -5.22 9.70
N GLY A 27 -2.33 -5.99 8.83
CA GLY A 27 -1.63 -6.87 7.89
C GLY A 27 -0.86 -7.99 8.58
N THR A 28 -1.24 -8.39 9.80
CA THR A 28 -0.52 -9.42 10.58
C THR A 28 -0.70 -10.85 10.06
N THR A 29 -1.51 -11.04 9.02
CA THR A 29 -1.79 -12.36 8.43
C THR A 29 -1.84 -12.25 6.91
N GLY A 30 -1.70 -13.39 6.23
CA GLY A 30 -1.81 -13.48 4.77
C GLY A 30 -0.53 -13.11 4.01
N PHE A 31 0.52 -12.62 4.68
CA PHE A 31 1.84 -12.40 4.09
C PHE A 31 2.63 -13.71 4.07
N LYS A 32 3.39 -13.94 3.00
CA LYS A 32 4.16 -15.18 2.82
C LYS A 32 5.57 -15.10 3.42
N ALA A 33 6.16 -13.92 3.40
CA ALA A 33 7.45 -13.63 4.02
C ALA A 33 7.36 -12.20 4.58
N ASP A 34 8.17 -11.29 4.04
CA ASP A 34 8.35 -9.99 4.64
C ASP A 34 7.33 -8.95 4.12
N HIS A 35 6.94 -8.08 5.05
CA HIS A 35 6.25 -6.83 4.75
C HIS A 35 7.30 -5.82 4.35
N GLU A 36 7.35 -5.45 3.08
CA GLU A 36 8.39 -4.53 2.59
C GLU A 36 7.82 -3.13 2.30
N GLY A 37 8.13 -2.55 1.15
CA GLY A 37 7.75 -1.19 0.80
C GLY A 37 6.26 -0.90 0.97
N ILE A 38 5.99 0.29 1.54
CA ILE A 38 4.66 0.83 1.77
C ILE A 38 4.46 2.05 0.89
N SER A 39 3.37 2.08 0.13
CA SER A 39 2.96 3.24 -0.67
C SER A 39 1.51 3.64 -0.39
N ILE A 40 1.15 4.91 -0.65
CA ILE A 40 -0.15 5.47 -0.28
C ILE A 40 -0.85 6.09 -1.49
N TYR A 41 -1.92 5.46 -1.96
CA TYR A 41 -2.80 6.05 -2.97
C TYR A 41 -3.83 6.98 -2.30
N LYS A 42 -3.74 8.29 -2.56
CA LYS A 42 -4.59 9.30 -1.89
C LYS A 42 -5.81 9.63 -2.75
N LEU A 43 -7.00 9.18 -2.33
CA LEU A 43 -8.28 9.64 -2.89
C LEU A 43 -8.58 11.08 -2.43
N THR A 44 -8.43 11.32 -1.13
CA THR A 44 -8.57 12.64 -0.51
C THR A 44 -7.42 12.91 0.47
N ALA A 45 -7.49 14.00 1.23
CA ALA A 45 -6.55 14.27 2.31
C ALA A 45 -6.52 13.15 3.35
N THR A 46 -7.67 12.52 3.63
CA THR A 46 -7.85 11.56 4.73
C THR A 46 -8.22 10.14 4.29
N THR A 47 -8.67 9.95 3.05
CA THR A 47 -9.08 8.64 2.52
C THR A 47 -8.16 8.14 1.41
N GLY A 48 -8.19 6.84 1.17
CA GLY A 48 -7.40 6.21 0.13
C GLY A 48 -6.97 4.80 0.50
N TYR A 49 -5.80 4.41 0.02
CA TYR A 49 -5.30 3.05 0.15
C TYR A 49 -3.85 3.01 0.61
N ILE A 50 -3.53 2.04 1.44
CA ILE A 50 -2.16 1.69 1.84
C ILE A 50 -1.83 0.39 1.11
N LEU A 51 -0.80 0.43 0.26
CA LEU A 51 -0.30 -0.73 -0.46
C LEU A 51 0.94 -1.22 0.26
N VAL A 52 0.98 -2.51 0.56
CA VAL A 52 2.10 -3.15 1.27
C VAL A 52 2.59 -4.29 0.43
N SER A 53 3.90 -4.32 0.16
CA SER A 53 4.51 -5.43 -0.58
C SER A 53 4.48 -6.71 0.24
N ASP A 54 3.99 -7.79 -0.36
CA ASP A 54 4.09 -9.16 0.14
C ASP A 54 5.14 -9.87 -0.72
N GLN A 55 6.40 -9.54 -0.41
CA GLN A 55 7.57 -9.75 -1.25
C GLN A 55 7.72 -11.21 -1.68
N GLY A 56 7.63 -12.13 -0.70
CA GLY A 56 7.76 -13.58 -0.92
C GLY A 56 6.64 -14.20 -1.77
N ALA A 57 5.56 -13.46 -2.03
CA ALA A 57 4.42 -13.88 -2.84
C ALA A 57 4.25 -13.11 -4.16
N ASN A 58 5.13 -12.14 -4.47
CA ASN A 58 5.06 -11.32 -5.71
C ASN A 58 3.68 -10.66 -5.89
N ARG A 59 3.16 -10.08 -4.81
CA ARG A 59 1.84 -9.44 -4.77
C ARG A 59 1.86 -8.27 -3.80
N PHE A 60 0.83 -7.43 -3.89
CA PHE A 60 0.59 -6.38 -2.92
C PHE A 60 -0.72 -6.63 -2.19
N GLN A 61 -0.71 -6.36 -0.90
CA GLN A 61 -1.93 -6.30 -0.09
C GLN A 61 -2.34 -4.84 0.08
N ILE A 62 -3.59 -4.55 -0.22
CA ILE A 62 -4.13 -3.19 -0.25
C ILE A 62 -5.14 -3.04 0.88
N PHE A 63 -4.86 -2.10 1.78
CA PHE A 63 -5.67 -1.79 2.93
C PHE A 63 -6.36 -0.44 2.78
N SER A 64 -7.49 -0.24 3.48
CA SER A 64 -8.06 1.11 3.64
C SER A 64 -7.06 2.01 4.36
N ARG A 65 -6.96 3.27 3.94
CA ARG A 65 -6.14 4.29 4.65
C ARG A 65 -6.92 4.92 5.79
N GLU A 66 -8.21 5.13 5.59
CA GLU A 66 -9.12 5.53 6.65
C GLU A 66 -9.46 4.33 7.54
N GLY A 67 -9.67 4.63 8.83
CA GLY A 67 -10.32 3.70 9.74
C GLY A 67 -11.84 3.69 9.58
N THR A 68 -12.51 3.17 10.60
CA THR A 68 -13.96 3.14 10.69
C THR A 68 -14.49 4.30 11.53
N LYS A 69 -15.81 4.51 11.55
CA LYS A 69 -16.45 5.48 12.46
C LYS A 69 -16.18 5.19 13.95
N ARG A 70 -15.89 3.93 14.31
CA ARG A 70 -15.68 3.50 15.70
C ARG A 70 -14.20 3.47 16.09
N ASP A 71 -13.32 3.33 15.10
CA ASP A 71 -11.88 3.23 15.30
C ASP A 71 -11.17 3.81 14.07
N SER A 72 -10.59 5.00 14.24
CA SER A 72 -9.88 5.75 13.20
C SER A 72 -8.60 5.08 12.71
N PHE A 73 -8.11 4.03 13.39
CA PHE A 73 -6.89 3.30 13.05
C PHE A 73 -7.16 1.85 12.58
N ALA A 74 -8.43 1.49 12.37
CA ALA A 74 -8.83 0.18 11.85
C ALA A 74 -8.68 0.08 10.33
N HIS A 75 -7.46 -0.20 9.85
CA HIS A 75 -7.15 -0.42 8.43
C HIS A 75 -7.55 -1.82 7.98
N ARG A 76 -8.49 -1.91 7.04
CA ARG A 76 -9.06 -3.19 6.58
C ARG A 76 -8.39 -3.65 5.30
N LEU A 77 -8.07 -4.94 5.19
CA LEU A 77 -7.67 -5.54 3.92
C LEU A 77 -8.83 -5.44 2.93
N LEU A 78 -8.58 -4.83 1.77
CA LEU A 78 -9.57 -4.62 0.72
C LEU A 78 -9.30 -5.48 -0.50
N LYS A 79 -8.03 -5.69 -0.84
CA LYS A 79 -7.62 -6.41 -2.05
C LYS A 79 -6.24 -7.00 -1.91
N VAL A 80 -6.02 -8.14 -2.57
CA VAL A 80 -4.70 -8.71 -2.81
C VAL A 80 -4.51 -8.77 -4.32
N VAL A 81 -3.41 -8.21 -4.83
CA VAL A 81 -3.17 -8.08 -6.27
C VAL A 81 -1.82 -8.68 -6.65
N PRO A 82 -1.76 -9.70 -7.51
CA PRO A 82 -0.49 -10.20 -8.04
C PRO A 82 0.14 -9.14 -8.95
N VAL A 83 1.47 -9.08 -8.94
CA VAL A 83 2.25 -8.21 -9.82
C VAL A 83 3.26 -9.04 -10.61
N ALA A 84 3.79 -8.48 -11.69
CA ALA A 84 4.85 -9.13 -12.47
C ALA A 84 6.22 -9.04 -11.77
N ALA A 85 6.42 -8.00 -10.97
CA ALA A 85 7.65 -7.78 -10.21
C ALA A 85 7.93 -8.94 -9.26
N ARG A 86 9.21 -9.28 -9.13
CA ARG A 86 9.71 -10.35 -8.26
C ARG A 86 10.46 -9.76 -7.09
N GLN A 87 10.17 -10.30 -5.90
CA GLN A 87 10.80 -9.89 -4.65
C GLN A 87 10.82 -8.35 -4.46
N SER A 88 9.67 -7.70 -4.74
CA SER A 88 9.58 -6.24 -4.69
C SER A 88 9.79 -5.73 -3.26
N ASP A 89 10.88 -5.02 -3.02
CA ASP A 89 11.09 -4.25 -1.81
C ASP A 89 10.41 -2.87 -1.97
N GLY A 90 10.98 -2.00 -2.81
CA GLY A 90 10.46 -0.64 -3.03
C GLY A 90 9.25 -0.53 -3.96
N SER A 91 8.29 0.32 -3.58
CA SER A 91 7.18 0.74 -4.44
C SER A 91 6.77 2.19 -4.19
N ASP A 92 6.14 2.83 -5.18
CA ASP A 92 5.49 4.13 -4.99
C ASP A 92 4.26 4.29 -5.90
N VAL A 93 3.35 5.18 -5.52
CA VAL A 93 2.11 5.42 -6.26
C VAL A 93 1.71 6.89 -6.24
N VAL A 94 1.30 7.38 -7.40
CA VAL A 94 0.67 8.70 -7.55
C VAL A 94 -0.76 8.55 -8.01
N ALA A 95 -1.68 9.31 -7.42
CA ALA A 95 -3.10 9.31 -7.78
C ALA A 95 -3.48 10.36 -8.84
N SER A 96 -2.52 11.19 -9.25
CA SER A 96 -2.75 12.24 -10.23
C SER A 96 -2.69 11.68 -11.65
N PRO A 97 -3.57 12.12 -12.57
CA PRO A 97 -3.45 11.81 -13.99
C PRO A 97 -2.09 12.29 -14.50
N LEU A 98 -1.35 11.42 -15.20
CA LEU A 98 -0.05 11.77 -15.78
C LEU A 98 -0.14 12.00 -17.29
N ASN A 99 -0.93 11.18 -17.99
CA ASN A 99 -1.16 11.26 -19.43
C ASN A 99 -2.37 10.38 -19.84
N GLN A 100 -2.60 10.24 -21.15
CA GLN A 100 -3.70 9.42 -21.68
C GLN A 100 -3.63 7.93 -21.32
N LYS A 101 -2.45 7.40 -20.99
CA LYS A 101 -2.25 6.00 -20.56
C LYS A 101 -2.45 5.83 -19.06
N PHE A 102 -2.00 6.79 -18.25
CA PHE A 102 -2.07 6.76 -16.79
C PHE A 102 -3.07 7.81 -16.30
N LYS A 103 -4.36 7.54 -16.55
CA LYS A 103 -5.44 8.51 -16.31
C LYS A 103 -5.78 8.64 -14.82
N HIS A 104 -5.64 7.57 -14.06
CA HIS A 104 -5.97 7.55 -12.62
C HIS A 104 -4.73 7.41 -11.73
N GLY A 105 -3.55 7.66 -12.31
CA GLY A 105 -2.28 7.50 -11.63
C GLY A 105 -1.42 6.36 -12.15
N LEU A 106 -0.26 6.23 -11.53
CA LEU A 106 0.78 5.26 -11.84
C LEU A 106 1.22 4.60 -10.54
N PHE A 107 1.22 3.27 -10.53
CA PHE A 107 1.85 2.46 -9.49
C PHE A 107 3.15 1.87 -10.04
N VAL A 108 4.24 2.03 -9.29
CA VAL A 108 5.58 1.56 -9.66
C VAL A 108 6.08 0.57 -8.63
N THR A 109 6.62 -0.55 -9.08
CA THR A 109 7.24 -1.56 -8.22
C THR A 109 8.60 -1.94 -8.77
N MET A 110 9.62 -2.00 -7.90
CA MET A 110 10.92 -2.56 -8.24
C MET A 110 10.83 -4.09 -8.31
N SER A 111 11.66 -4.71 -9.14
CA SER A 111 11.90 -6.15 -9.20
C SER A 111 13.39 -6.43 -8.98
N ASP A 112 13.72 -7.58 -8.40
CA ASP A 112 15.10 -8.00 -8.04
C ASP A 112 16.10 -8.02 -9.20
N ASP A 113 15.62 -8.08 -10.45
CA ASP A 113 16.38 -7.95 -11.69
C ASP A 113 16.69 -6.50 -12.09
N LYS A 114 16.40 -5.52 -11.22
CA LYS A 114 16.54 -4.07 -11.43
C LYS A 114 15.54 -3.47 -12.41
N THR A 115 14.51 -4.21 -12.79
CA THR A 115 13.38 -3.69 -13.58
C THR A 115 12.43 -2.90 -12.68
N PHE A 116 11.86 -1.82 -13.21
CA PHE A 116 10.72 -1.14 -12.60
C PHE A 116 9.47 -1.38 -13.44
N HIS A 117 8.46 -2.02 -12.83
CA HIS A 117 7.19 -2.29 -13.49
C HIS A 117 6.21 -1.15 -13.24
N TYR A 118 5.56 -0.71 -14.31
CA TYR A 118 4.58 0.38 -14.28
C TYR A 118 3.17 -0.17 -14.52
N TYR A 119 2.29 0.09 -13.57
CA TYR A 119 0.89 -0.32 -13.62
C TYR A 119 0.00 0.92 -13.66
N ARG A 120 -1.02 0.89 -14.51
CA ARG A 120 -2.10 1.86 -14.41
C ARG A 120 -2.86 1.59 -13.12
N TRP A 121 -3.22 2.65 -12.39
CA TRP A 121 -3.95 2.47 -11.14
C TRP A 121 -5.25 1.69 -11.35
N GLU A 122 -5.99 1.95 -12.43
CA GLU A 122 -7.25 1.26 -12.71
C GLU A 122 -7.11 -0.27 -12.87
N ASP A 123 -5.95 -0.76 -13.32
CA ASP A 123 -5.69 -2.20 -13.44
C ASP A 123 -5.45 -2.83 -12.05
N ILE A 124 -4.81 -2.09 -11.15
CA ILE A 124 -4.60 -2.50 -9.76
C ILE A 124 -5.90 -2.41 -8.96
N ALA A 125 -6.61 -1.28 -9.11
CA ALA A 125 -7.86 -0.99 -8.42
C ALA A 125 -8.96 -1.98 -8.77
N GLY A 126 -9.08 -2.35 -10.05
CA GLY A 126 -10.17 -3.19 -10.53
C GLY A 126 -11.54 -2.57 -10.25
N LYS A 127 -12.51 -3.41 -9.90
CA LYS A 127 -13.89 -2.95 -9.57
C LYS A 127 -14.08 -2.70 -8.08
N GLU A 128 -13.13 -3.13 -7.26
CA GLU A 128 -13.21 -3.16 -5.80
C GLU A 128 -12.76 -1.84 -5.18
N LEU A 129 -11.81 -1.15 -5.82
CA LEU A 129 -11.23 0.09 -5.31
C LEU A 129 -11.66 1.28 -6.16
N LYS A 130 -11.72 2.44 -5.52
CA LYS A 130 -12.08 3.71 -6.16
C LYS A 130 -10.89 4.26 -6.93
N LEU A 131 -11.23 4.99 -7.99
CA LEU A 131 -10.31 5.80 -8.77
C LEU A 131 -10.44 7.25 -8.31
N LYS A 132 -9.36 8.02 -8.45
CA LYS A 132 -9.41 9.48 -8.34
C LYS A 132 -9.77 10.13 -9.68
#